data_AF-A0A2V5VE48-F1
#
_entry.id   AF-A0A2V5VE48-F1
#
_cell.length_a   1.000
_cell.length_b   1.000
_cell.length_c   1.000
_cell.angle_alpha   90.00
_cell.angle_beta   90.00
_cell.angle_gamma   90.00
#
_symmetry.space_group_name_H-M   'P 1'
#
loop_
_entity.id
_entity.type
_entity.pdbx_description
1 polymer ?
#
loop_
_entity_poly.entity_id
_entity_poly.type
_entity_poly.pdbx_seq_one_letter_code
_entity_poly.pdbx_strand_id
1 'polypeptide(L)'
;MERKGARFDVPVKPTLLPTQGEMKPRIGIQWDTTGILSISHPNPIEQIYNSVTSTLKTIGAVASPKSDVKLQHLSGPVGIGRIYYLLFQSERGWQLALWFSVILNVNLAILNMLPIPVLDGGHIVLAIIESVRRKPVNMRVLEVVQTSCAVLIIGYMLYVTFFDVQDLPFIRKRLDQLEPQSRAKDTQAP
;
A
#
# COMPACT_ATOMS: atom_id res chain seq x y z
N MET A 1 -34.66 0.22 -30.68
CA MET A 1 -34.42 1.66 -30.88
C MET A 1 -35.49 2.18 -31.80
N GLU A 2 -36.13 3.31 -31.50
CA GLU A 2 -37.21 3.85 -32.33
C GLU A 2 -36.75 5.11 -33.05
N ARG A 3 -36.80 5.07 -34.38
CA ARG A 3 -36.81 6.28 -35.22
C ARG A 3 -38.01 6.12 -36.14
N LYS A 4 -38.99 7.01 -36.00
CA LYS A 4 -40.24 7.11 -36.79
C LYS A 4 -41.31 6.02 -36.56
N GLY A 5 -41.74 5.77 -35.32
CA GLY A 5 -43.09 5.23 -35.05
C GLY A 5 -43.39 3.81 -35.54
N ALA A 6 -42.39 3.04 -35.96
CA ALA A 6 -42.54 1.62 -36.30
C ALA A 6 -41.85 0.78 -35.22
N ARG A 7 -42.64 -0.05 -34.52
CA ARG A 7 -42.11 -1.03 -33.56
C ARG A 7 -41.29 -2.07 -34.32
N PHE A 8 -40.00 -2.14 -34.02
CA PHE A 8 -39.11 -3.18 -34.51
C PHE A 8 -38.85 -4.16 -33.37
N ASP A 9 -39.53 -5.31 -33.42
CA ASP A 9 -39.32 -6.41 -32.49
C ASP A 9 -38.07 -7.18 -32.91
N VAL A 10 -36.99 -7.03 -32.14
CA VAL A 10 -35.74 -7.77 -32.36
C VAL A 10 -35.75 -8.99 -31.44
N PRO A 11 -35.86 -10.22 -31.97
CA PRO A 11 -35.81 -11.42 -31.15
C PRO A 11 -34.37 -11.64 -30.65
N VAL A 12 -34.13 -11.30 -29.39
CA VAL A 12 -32.86 -11.57 -28.73
C VAL A 12 -32.89 -12.99 -28.15
N LYS A 13 -31.96 -13.85 -28.58
CA LYS A 13 -31.70 -15.14 -27.90
C LYS A 13 -30.71 -14.87 -26.76
N PRO A 14 -31.13 -14.96 -25.48
CA PRO A 14 -30.19 -14.80 -24.37
C PRO A 14 -29.26 -16.01 -24.28
N THR A 15 -27.96 -15.78 -24.26
CA THR A 15 -26.97 -16.82 -23.98
C THR A 15 -26.86 -17.01 -22.47
N LEU A 16 -27.11 -18.24 -22.01
CA LEU A 16 -27.05 -18.61 -20.60
C LEU A 16 -25.58 -18.77 -20.18
N LEU A 17 -25.15 -18.03 -19.15
CA LEU A 17 -23.81 -18.14 -18.59
C LEU A 17 -23.90 -18.81 -17.20
N PRO A 18 -23.15 -19.91 -16.95
CA PRO A 18 -23.20 -20.60 -15.67
C PRO A 18 -22.52 -19.76 -14.59
N THR A 19 -23.31 -19.19 -13.67
CA THR A 19 -22.82 -18.53 -12.47
C THR A 19 -23.32 -19.31 -11.26
N GLN A 20 -22.39 -19.92 -10.50
CA GLN A 20 -22.67 -20.66 -9.25
C GLN A 20 -23.95 -21.53 -9.27
N GLY A 21 -24.05 -22.45 -10.23
CA GLY A 21 -25.06 -23.52 -10.19
C GLY A 21 -26.51 -23.13 -10.49
N GLU A 22 -26.83 -21.85 -10.74
CA GLU A 22 -28.17 -21.44 -11.20
C GLU A 22 -28.12 -20.73 -12.56
N MET A 23 -28.83 -21.30 -13.53
CA MET A 23 -28.95 -20.78 -14.90
C MET A 23 -29.93 -19.61 -14.95
N LYS A 24 -29.44 -18.39 -14.64
CA LYS A 24 -30.25 -17.17 -14.73
C LYS A 24 -29.97 -16.44 -16.05
N PRO A 25 -30.98 -16.19 -16.91
CA PRO A 25 -30.82 -15.35 -18.08
C PRO A 25 -30.47 -13.93 -17.62
N ARG A 26 -29.39 -13.37 -18.16
CA ARG A 26 -28.98 -11.99 -17.88
C ARG A 26 -28.99 -11.20 -19.18
N ILE A 27 -29.65 -10.04 -19.16
CA ILE A 27 -29.58 -9.04 -20.22
C ILE A 27 -28.43 -8.11 -19.84
N GLY A 28 -27.31 -8.21 -20.57
CA GLY A 28 -26.17 -7.31 -20.40
C GLY A 28 -26.26 -6.12 -21.33
N ILE A 29 -25.91 -4.93 -20.84
CA ILE A 29 -25.61 -3.77 -21.68
C ILE A 29 -24.09 -3.77 -21.86
N GLN A 30 -23.63 -4.14 -23.06
CA GLN A 30 -22.23 -3.99 -23.44
C GLN A 30 -22.09 -2.62 -24.10
N TRP A 31 -21.18 -1.80 -23.58
CA TRP A 31 -20.89 -0.50 -24.18
C TRP A 31 -20.17 -0.73 -25.50
N ASP A 32 -20.84 -0.37 -26.60
CA ASP A 32 -20.21 -0.27 -27.91
C ASP A 32 -19.13 0.82 -27.84
N THR A 33 -17.89 0.45 -28.14
CA THR A 33 -16.74 1.38 -28.19
C THR A 33 -16.81 2.35 -29.36
N THR A 34 -17.86 2.30 -30.16
CA THR A 34 -18.14 3.22 -31.26
C THR A 34 -18.99 4.41 -30.79
N GLY A 35 -18.55 5.07 -29.72
CA GLY A 35 -19.22 6.26 -29.17
C GLY A 35 -18.77 7.54 -29.87
N ILE A 36 -19.70 8.28 -30.46
CA ILE A 36 -19.46 9.62 -31.02
C ILE A 36 -18.93 10.52 -29.89
N LEU A 37 -17.72 11.04 -30.04
CA LEU A 37 -17.14 12.03 -29.12
C LEU A 37 -18.00 13.30 -29.12
N SER A 38 -18.93 13.41 -28.18
CA SER A 38 -19.51 14.69 -27.81
C SER A 38 -18.58 15.32 -26.78
N ILE A 39 -17.82 16.33 -27.19
CA ILE A 39 -16.94 17.12 -26.33
C ILE A 39 -17.84 17.92 -25.37
N SER A 40 -18.16 17.31 -24.23
CA SER A 40 -18.69 18.03 -23.09
C SER A 40 -17.56 18.90 -22.55
N HIS A 41 -17.79 20.21 -22.48
CA HIS A 41 -16.90 21.16 -21.80
C HIS A 41 -17.47 21.42 -20.40
N PRO A 42 -17.32 20.51 -19.41
CA PRO A 42 -17.58 20.86 -18.03
C PRO A 42 -16.57 21.93 -17.61
N ASN A 43 -17.03 22.95 -16.88
CA ASN A 43 -16.15 24.03 -16.43
C ASN A 43 -14.93 23.43 -15.70
N PRO A 44 -13.70 23.91 -15.97
CA PRO A 44 -12.48 23.32 -15.39
C PRO A 44 -12.53 23.29 -13.87
N ILE A 45 -13.22 24.27 -13.24
CA ILE A 45 -13.43 24.34 -11.80
C ILE A 45 -14.30 23.18 -11.30
N GLU A 46 -15.35 22.82 -12.03
CA GLU A 46 -16.24 21.71 -11.69
C GLU A 46 -15.55 20.36 -11.92
N GLN A 47 -14.71 20.28 -12.95
CA GLN A 47 -13.89 19.10 -13.23
C GLN A 47 -12.86 18.86 -12.12
N ILE A 48 -12.21 19.93 -11.64
CA ILE A 48 -11.29 19.88 -10.50
C ILE A 48 -12.05 19.49 -9.22
N TYR A 49 -13.21 20.08 -8.96
CA TYR A 49 -14.03 19.74 -7.80
C TYR A 49 -14.44 18.26 -7.82
N ASN A 50 -14.89 17.75 -8.97
CA ASN A 50 -15.26 16.36 -9.15
C ASN A 50 -14.06 15.42 -9.04
N SER A 51 -12.89 15.84 -9.50
CA SER A 51 -11.64 15.07 -9.39
C SER A 51 -11.16 15.00 -7.94
N VAL A 52 -11.16 16.13 -7.23
CA VAL A 52 -10.77 16.21 -5.81
C VAL A 52 -11.73 15.42 -4.94
N THR A 53 -13.04 15.57 -5.13
CA THR A 53 -14.03 14.81 -4.36
C THR A 53 -13.99 13.31 -4.67
N SER A 54 -13.71 12.90 -5.92
CA SER A 54 -13.54 11.49 -6.29
C SER A 54 -12.27 10.91 -5.69
N THR A 55 -11.16 11.65 -5.70
CA THR A 55 -9.92 11.25 -5.05
C THR A 55 -10.10 11.13 -3.54
N LEU A 56 -10.76 12.10 -2.89
CA LEU A 56 -11.02 12.04 -1.45
C LEU A 56 -11.98 10.89 -1.07
N LYS A 57 -13.01 10.62 -1.88
CA LYS A 57 -13.88 9.46 -1.69
C LYS A 57 -13.15 8.13 -1.90
N THR A 58 -12.23 8.07 -2.86
CA THR A 58 -11.41 6.89 -3.13
C THR A 58 -10.42 6.65 -1.99
N ILE A 59 -9.73 7.69 -1.51
CA ILE A 59 -8.84 7.62 -0.35
C ILE A 59 -9.65 7.24 0.91
N GLY A 60 -10.84 7.81 1.12
CA GLY A 60 -11.73 7.44 2.22
C GLY A 60 -12.24 5.99 2.13
N ALA A 61 -12.46 5.48 0.91
CA ALA A 61 -12.83 4.08 0.68
C ALA A 61 -11.63 3.12 0.86
N VAL A 62 -10.41 3.54 0.51
CA VAL A 62 -9.17 2.81 0.77
C VAL A 62 -8.81 2.83 2.26
N ALA A 63 -9.14 3.91 2.97
CA ALA A 63 -9.04 4.02 4.43
C ALA A 63 -10.14 3.23 5.17
N SER A 64 -11.13 2.69 4.44
CA SER A 64 -12.09 1.75 5.01
C SER A 64 -11.34 0.46 5.39
N PRO A 65 -11.61 -0.16 6.56
CA PRO A 65 -10.68 -1.07 7.24
C PRO A 65 -10.53 -2.47 6.59
N LYS A 66 -10.91 -2.62 5.31
CA LYS A 66 -10.88 -3.87 4.53
C LYS A 66 -9.74 -3.91 3.50
N SER A 67 -8.80 -2.98 3.56
CA SER A 67 -7.53 -3.14 2.85
C SER A 67 -6.68 -4.17 3.60
N ASP A 68 -6.64 -5.39 3.08
CA ASP A 68 -5.78 -6.49 3.54
C ASP A 68 -4.28 -6.24 3.24
N VAL A 69 -3.86 -4.97 3.25
CA VAL A 69 -2.44 -4.59 3.25
C VAL A 69 -2.04 -4.50 4.71
N LYS A 70 -1.92 -5.68 5.33
CA LYS A 70 -1.34 -5.83 6.66
C LYS A 70 0.07 -5.23 6.64
N LEU A 71 0.21 -4.03 7.24
CA LEU A 71 1.50 -3.50 7.71
C LEU A 71 2.20 -4.45 8.69
N GLN A 72 1.56 -5.56 9.11
CA GLN A 72 2.14 -6.65 9.89
C GLN A 72 3.23 -7.45 9.15
N HIS A 73 3.45 -7.22 7.84
CA HIS A 73 4.62 -7.72 7.10
C HIS A 73 5.62 -6.62 6.73
N LEU A 74 5.68 -5.53 7.50
CA LEU A 74 6.86 -4.67 7.50
C LEU A 74 8.04 -5.49 8.04
N SER A 75 8.61 -6.35 7.20
CA SER A 75 9.91 -6.97 7.45
C SER A 75 10.85 -5.83 7.81
N GLY A 76 11.40 -5.86 9.03
CA GLY A 76 12.44 -4.92 9.42
C GLY A 76 13.61 -4.97 8.42
N PRO A 77 14.58 -4.04 8.51
CA PRO A 77 15.77 -4.07 7.66
C PRO A 77 16.44 -5.45 7.61
N VAL A 78 16.44 -6.15 8.76
CA VAL A 78 16.92 -7.52 8.91
C VAL A 78 16.04 -8.54 8.16
N GLY A 79 14.72 -8.43 8.29
CA GLY A 79 13.77 -9.29 7.57
C GLY A 79 13.85 -9.12 6.05
N ILE A 80 14.02 -7.90 5.55
CA ILE A 80 14.23 -7.63 4.11
C ILE A 80 15.52 -8.30 3.64
N GLY A 81 16.61 -8.18 4.41
CA GLY A 81 17.87 -8.88 4.11
C GLY A 81 17.73 -10.40 4.07
N ARG A 82 16.94 -10.98 4.99
CA ARG A 82 16.64 -12.42 4.98
C ARG A 82 15.86 -12.84 3.72
N ILE A 83 14.89 -12.03 3.28
CA ILE A 83 14.14 -12.31 2.05
C ILE A 83 15.11 -12.31 0.86
N TYR A 84 15.96 -11.30 0.72
CA TYR A 84 16.98 -11.29 -0.35
C TYR A 84 17.89 -12.52 -0.29
N TYR A 85 18.36 -12.91 0.89
CA TYR A 85 19.17 -14.12 1.06
C TYR A 85 18.45 -15.38 0.57
N LEU A 86 17.15 -15.53 0.89
CA LEU A 86 16.34 -16.66 0.40
C LEU A 86 16.12 -16.60 -1.12
N LEU A 87 15.90 -15.42 -1.68
CA LEU A 87 15.72 -15.26 -3.13
C LEU A 87 17.00 -15.63 -3.90
N PHE A 88 18.18 -15.22 -3.40
CA PHE A 88 19.47 -15.54 -4.03
C PHE A 88 19.85 -17.03 -3.99
N GLN A 89 19.24 -17.84 -3.10
CA GLN A 89 19.45 -19.29 -3.08
C GLN A 89 18.75 -20.03 -4.24
N SER A 90 17.83 -19.36 -4.94
CA SER A 90 17.15 -19.94 -6.10
C SER A 90 18.02 -19.86 -7.36
N GLU A 91 17.88 -20.80 -8.29
CA GLU A 91 18.62 -20.77 -9.56
C GLU A 91 18.34 -19.51 -10.40
N ARG A 92 17.18 -18.88 -10.20
CA ARG A 92 16.82 -17.59 -10.82
C ARG A 92 16.95 -16.41 -9.85
N GLY A 93 17.80 -16.52 -8.84
CA GLY A 93 17.83 -15.58 -7.72
C GLY A 93 17.98 -14.11 -8.12
N TRP A 94 18.75 -13.80 -9.17
CA TRP A 94 18.85 -12.46 -9.73
C TRP A 94 17.54 -11.91 -10.30
N GLN A 95 16.77 -12.72 -11.03
CA GLN A 95 15.46 -12.30 -11.56
C GLN A 95 14.45 -12.07 -10.43
N LEU A 96 14.45 -12.93 -9.42
CA LEU A 96 13.56 -12.77 -8.26
C LEU A 96 13.95 -11.57 -7.39
N ALA A 97 15.25 -11.34 -7.17
CA ALA A 97 15.74 -10.19 -6.42
C ALA A 97 15.38 -8.87 -7.12
N LEU A 98 15.49 -8.81 -8.46
CA LEU A 98 15.06 -7.66 -9.24
C LEU A 98 13.55 -7.44 -9.16
N TRP A 99 12.75 -8.50 -9.31
CA TRP A 99 11.30 -8.42 -9.17
C TRP A 99 10.88 -7.92 -7.77
N PHE A 100 11.48 -8.46 -6.73
CA PHE A 100 11.23 -8.05 -5.35
C PHE A 100 11.66 -6.60 -5.11
N SER A 101 12.80 -6.19 -5.66
CA SER A 101 13.29 -4.80 -5.60
C SER A 101 12.32 -3.83 -6.28
N VAL A 102 11.79 -4.17 -7.46
CA VAL A 102 10.80 -3.34 -8.16
C VAL A 102 9.55 -3.14 -7.30
N ILE A 103 9.00 -4.21 -6.74
CA ILE A 103 7.81 -4.12 -5.87
C ILE A 103 8.09 -3.29 -4.61
N LEU A 104 9.24 -3.52 -3.97
CA LEU A 104 9.65 -2.78 -2.78
C LEU A 104 9.78 -1.29 -3.08
N ASN A 105 10.42 -0.91 -4.19
CA ASN A 105 10.58 0.48 -4.60
C ASN A 105 9.25 1.14 -4.96
N VAL A 106 8.35 0.44 -5.66
CA VAL A 106 7.00 0.97 -5.96
C VAL A 106 6.23 1.24 -4.66
N ASN A 107 6.27 0.31 -3.71
CA ASN A 107 5.63 0.51 -2.41
C ASN A 107 6.25 1.68 -1.63
N LEU A 108 7.58 1.82 -1.65
CA LEU A 108 8.27 2.95 -1.04
C LEU A 108 7.91 4.29 -1.71
N ALA A 109 7.77 4.31 -3.03
CA ALA A 109 7.32 5.49 -3.77
C ALA A 109 5.88 5.90 -3.39
N ILE A 110 4.97 4.93 -3.26
CA ILE A 110 3.60 5.18 -2.79
C ILE A 110 3.59 5.71 -1.36
N LEU A 111 4.37 5.09 -0.46
CA LEU A 111 4.50 5.57 0.92
C LEU A 111 5.06 6.99 0.95
N ASN A 112 6.12 7.29 0.17
CA ASN A 112 6.73 8.62 0.08
C ASN A 112 5.77 9.71 -0.44
N MET A 113 4.73 9.35 -1.17
CA MET A 113 3.69 10.28 -1.63
C MET A 113 2.62 10.59 -0.56
N LEU A 114 2.62 9.88 0.58
CA LEU A 114 1.70 10.17 1.68
C LEU A 114 1.99 11.54 2.31
N PRO A 115 0.97 12.22 2.88
CA PRO A 115 1.11 13.53 3.54
C PRO A 115 1.80 13.41 4.91
N ILE A 116 2.96 12.76 4.99
CA ILE A 116 3.75 12.61 6.21
C ILE A 116 4.88 13.66 6.19
N PRO A 117 5.01 14.54 7.20
CA PRO A 117 5.95 15.67 7.19
C PRO A 117 7.44 15.34 6.94
N VAL A 118 7.86 14.10 7.19
CA VAL A 118 9.24 13.63 6.99
C VAL A 118 9.48 13.03 5.59
N LEU A 119 8.42 12.78 4.83
CA LEU A 119 8.45 12.25 3.47
C LEU A 119 8.21 13.37 2.45
N ASP A 120 8.64 13.14 1.20
CA ASP A 120 8.51 14.10 0.09
C ASP A 120 7.07 14.59 -0.11
N GLY A 121 6.08 13.70 0.05
CA GLY A 121 4.65 14.04 -0.03
C GLY A 121 4.18 15.02 1.04
N GLY A 122 4.79 15.03 2.23
CA GLY A 122 4.51 16.00 3.29
C GLY A 122 4.89 17.42 2.89
N HIS A 123 6.07 17.59 2.27
CA HIS A 123 6.52 18.89 1.77
C HIS A 123 5.61 19.40 0.64
N ILE A 124 5.20 18.52 -0.28
CA ILE A 124 4.27 18.86 -1.36
C ILE A 124 2.93 19.36 -0.78
N VAL A 125 2.39 18.65 0.20
CA VAL A 125 1.11 19.00 0.83
C VAL A 125 1.21 20.31 1.61
N LEU A 126 2.31 20.54 2.32
CA LEU A 126 2.56 21.80 3.02
C LEU A 126 2.66 22.98 2.05
N ALA A 127 3.35 22.81 0.92
CA ALA A 127 3.44 23.83 -0.12
C ALA A 127 2.07 24.16 -0.75
N ILE A 128 1.22 23.14 -0.96
CA ILE A 128 -0.16 23.33 -1.40
C ILE A 128 -0.96 24.10 -0.35
N ILE A 129 -0.86 23.71 0.92
CA ILE A 129 -1.55 24.39 2.04
C ILE A 129 -1.10 25.84 2.17
N GLU A 130 0.20 26.11 2.01
CA GLU A 130 0.77 27.46 2.05
C GLU A 130 0.28 28.31 0.88
N SER A 131 0.24 27.75 -0.34
CA SER A 131 -0.30 28.40 -1.53
C SER A 131 -1.77 28.79 -1.35
N VAL A 132 -2.58 27.91 -0.75
CA VAL A 132 -4.00 28.18 -0.44
C VAL A 132 -4.16 29.19 0.70
N ARG A 133 -3.38 29.06 1.78
CA ARG A 133 -3.48 29.94 2.97
C ARG A 133 -2.80 31.30 2.78
N ARG A 134 -1.95 31.45 1.75
CA ARG A 134 -1.11 32.64 1.48
C ARG A 134 -0.34 33.14 2.71
N LYS A 135 -0.05 32.25 3.66
CA LYS A 135 0.65 32.56 4.90
C LYS A 135 1.74 31.53 5.11
N PRO A 136 2.98 31.97 5.39
CA PRO A 136 4.09 31.04 5.56
C PRO A 136 3.87 30.13 6.76
N VAL A 137 4.18 28.86 6.59
CA VAL A 137 4.19 27.89 7.70
C VAL A 137 5.38 28.21 8.60
N ASN A 138 5.20 28.07 9.91
CA ASN A 138 6.28 28.34 10.86
C ASN A 138 7.40 27.31 10.67
N MET A 139 8.52 27.75 10.09
CA MET A 139 9.69 26.91 9.78
C MET A 139 10.20 26.15 11.01
N ARG A 140 10.14 26.78 12.20
CA ARG A 140 10.61 26.17 13.44
C ARG A 140 9.75 25.00 13.91
N VAL A 141 8.44 25.05 13.62
CA VAL A 141 7.53 23.94 13.93
C VAL A 141 7.76 22.79 12.95
N LEU A 142 7.97 23.12 11.66
CA LEU A 142 8.24 22.11 10.65
C LEU A 142 9.54 21.35 10.93
N GLU A 143 10.61 22.06 11.26
CA GLU A 143 11.90 21.49 11.62
C GLU A 143 11.77 20.55 12.83
N VAL A 144 11.10 21.00 13.90
CA VAL A 144 10.88 20.17 15.10
C VAL A 144 10.08 18.91 14.78
N VAL A 145 8.99 19.03 14.00
CA VAL A 145 8.15 17.89 13.61
C VAL A 145 8.92 16.91 12.73
N GLN A 146 9.66 17.42 11.74
CA GLN A 146 10.45 16.60 10.82
C GLN A 146 11.58 15.87 11.55
N THR A 147 12.36 16.58 12.37
CA THR A 147 13.43 15.98 13.17
C THR A 147 12.88 14.98 14.18
N SER A 148 11.79 15.31 14.89
CA SER A 148 11.14 14.38 15.82
C SER A 148 10.68 13.10 15.12
N CYS A 149 10.03 13.23 13.96
CA CYS A 149 9.56 12.09 13.18
C CYS A 149 10.73 11.24 12.63
N ALA A 150 11.79 11.88 12.13
CA ALA A 150 12.99 11.19 11.65
C ALA A 150 13.68 10.41 12.78
N VAL A 151 13.86 11.03 13.94
CA VAL A 151 14.43 10.38 15.13
C VAL A 151 13.57 9.21 15.59
N LEU A 152 12.23 9.36 15.58
CA LEU A 152 11.31 8.27 15.92
C LEU A 152 11.42 7.09 14.94
N ILE A 153 11.47 7.34 13.63
CA ILE A 153 11.60 6.29 12.62
C ILE A 153 12.95 5.58 12.73
N ILE A 154 14.05 6.33 12.85
CA ILE A 154 15.40 5.76 13.02
C ILE A 154 15.47 4.96 14.33
N GLY A 155 14.95 5.51 15.42
CA GLY A 155 14.88 4.82 16.72
C GLY A 155 14.07 3.54 16.65
N TYR A 156 12.93 3.56 15.95
CA TYR A 156 12.11 2.38 15.72
C TYR A 156 12.83 1.34 14.83
N MET A 157 13.52 1.76 13.77
CA MET A 157 14.34 0.87 12.94
C MET A 157 15.43 0.18 13.76
N LEU A 158 16.13 0.91 14.63
CA LEU A 158 17.13 0.34 15.54
C LEU A 158 16.47 -0.64 16.51
N TYR A 159 15.38 -0.25 17.16
CA TYR A 159 14.64 -1.09 18.09
C TYR A 159 14.22 -2.43 17.47
N VAL A 160 13.57 -2.40 16.31
CA VAL A 160 13.16 -3.60 15.57
C VAL A 160 14.37 -4.42 15.16
N THR A 161 15.44 -3.78 14.68
CA THR A 161 16.68 -4.48 14.30
C THR A 161 17.32 -5.20 15.49
N PHE A 162 17.40 -4.56 16.67
CA PHE A 162 17.92 -5.20 17.88
C PHE A 162 17.08 -6.41 18.29
N PHE A 163 15.75 -6.30 18.24
CA PHE A 163 14.84 -7.38 18.57
C PHE A 163 14.91 -8.54 17.56
N ASP A 164 14.89 -8.23 16.25
CA ASP A 164 15.03 -9.20 15.16
C ASP A 164 16.36 -9.96 15.22
N VAL A 165 17.45 -9.29 15.62
CA VAL A 165 18.77 -9.92 15.76
C VAL A 165 18.79 -10.89 16.94
N GLN A 166 18.18 -10.54 18.07
CA GLN A 166 18.11 -11.43 19.23
C GLN A 166 17.29 -12.70 18.96
N ASP A 167 16.23 -12.60 18.15
CA ASP A 167 15.38 -13.73 17.77
C ASP A 167 16.00 -14.65 16.69
N LEU A 168 17.21 -14.35 16.20
CA LEU A 168 17.90 -15.22 15.24
C LEU A 168 18.22 -16.59 15.88
N PRO A 169 17.86 -17.71 15.22
CA PRO A 169 18.07 -19.06 15.76
C PRO A 169 19.55 -19.41 15.98
N PHE A 170 20.46 -18.72 15.29
CA PHE A 170 21.91 -18.84 15.49
C PHE A 170 22.37 -18.22 16.82
N ILE A 171 21.84 -17.05 17.19
CA ILE A 171 22.20 -16.35 18.43
C ILE A 171 21.56 -17.07 19.63
N ARG A 172 20.30 -17.49 19.49
CA ARG A 172 19.61 -18.31 20.51
C ARG A 172 20.36 -19.60 20.83
N LYS A 173 20.82 -20.35 19.81
CA LYS A 173 21.65 -21.54 20.01
C LYS A 173 22.97 -21.27 20.75
N ARG A 174 23.57 -20.08 20.56
CA ARG A 174 24.81 -19.70 21.26
C ARG A 174 24.56 -19.29 22.71
N LEU A 175 23.44 -18.63 22.99
CA LEU A 175 23.02 -18.26 24.36
C LEU A 175 22.64 -19.50 25.17
N ASP A 176 21.88 -20.43 24.60
CA ASP A 176 21.52 -21.71 25.23
C ASP A 176 22.78 -22.56 25.56
N GLN A 177 23.87 -22.41 24.78
CA GLN A 177 25.17 -23.05 25.04
C GLN A 177 25.99 -22.36 26.14
N LEU A 178 25.68 -21.11 26.49
CA LEU A 178 26.36 -20.33 27.54
C LEU A 178 25.62 -20.39 28.89
N GLU A 179 24.33 -20.75 28.90
CA GLU A 179 23.53 -20.99 30.12
C GLU A 179 23.38 -22.45 30.62
N PRO A 180 24.18 -23.47 30.25
CA PRO A 180 23.95 -24.85 30.73
C PRO A 180 24.35 -25.08 32.21
N GLN A 181 25.05 -24.13 32.85
CA GLN A 181 25.62 -24.32 34.20
C GLN A 181 24.76 -23.77 35.36
N SER A 182 23.78 -22.88 35.10
CA SER A 182 22.97 -22.30 36.20
C SER A 182 21.76 -23.16 36.58
N ARG A 183 21.19 -23.92 35.63
CA ARG A 183 19.98 -24.73 35.86
C ARG A 183 20.25 -26.05 36.59
N ALA A 184 21.51 -26.49 36.66
CA ALA A 184 21.89 -27.73 37.35
C ALA A 184 22.19 -27.55 38.85
N LYS A 185 22.23 -26.30 39.35
CA LYS A 185 22.64 -26.03 40.75
C LYS A 185 21.47 -25.90 41.73
N ASP A 186 20.24 -25.75 41.26
CA ASP A 186 19.04 -25.59 42.12
C ASP A 186 18.16 -26.85 42.24
N THR A 187 18.54 -27.96 41.58
CA THR A 187 17.85 -29.27 41.75
C THR A 187 18.64 -30.22 42.65
N GLN A 188 19.76 -29.78 43.21
CA GLN A 188 20.57 -30.60 44.10
C GLN A 188 21.09 -29.77 45.29
N ALA A 189 20.18 -29.44 46.19
CA ALA A 189 20.52 -29.20 47.59
C ALA A 189 19.62 -30.13 48.45
N PRO A 190 20.20 -30.88 49.40
CA PRO A 190 19.51 -31.89 50.21
C PRO A 190 18.50 -31.31 51.19
#